data_AF-A0AA35X0J0-F1
#
_entry.id   AF-A0AA35X0J0-F1
#
_cell.length_a   1.000
_cell.length_b   1.000
_cell.length_c   1.000
_cell.angle_alpha   90.00
_cell.angle_beta   90.00
_cell.angle_gamma   90.00
#
_symmetry.space_group_name_H-M   'P 1'
#
loop_
_entity.id
_entity.type
_entity.pdbx_description
1 polymer ?
#
loop_
_entity_poly.entity_id
_entity_poly.type
_entity_poly.pdbx_seq_one_letter_code
_entity_poly.pdbx_strand_id
1 'polypeptide(L)'
;MLCPFIGQCRSRARVVYRQTAVYNTVCCSDYTGSRCEAVCSPSCRNGGTCSSPNSCSCQSGWTGSICTLPVCPSGCANGGTCTRPRVCSCQSGWTGATCSQPVCTPSCENGGTCTSPNTCTCQNGWSGESCTNAVPHAVQAFPNSSYNITILWSPPPEIDRNDVIIYYEIQLTETETGTEFQWTAPELTTTRDSLHPHFHYEIRVAAHTSVGTGPFSAVETVQTLPAAPTAAPTQLRVSNFDSSTISLVWEPPPFTDRNGDIVRYHLRVTEQETQTMFEYSSTSQRYTLTSLHPYYNYVISIAAETVGVGPFTSGLLQQTIESVPSSAPGNFSMAVVNSTSILLSWSELPLPERNGVVQGYTIGLTNVRNGRDTDYSAVSGPYSIVNLHPDFTYRAKVAAVTVVGAGPFSSQIEVRLPEAAPSGPPVHFSVDELSPRSVTLKWGYPLEEDRNGVISGFRVRFIESISNNFTDLEVENATITIEEVKPFTLYYAEVAAFTMVGIGPYTARIRVLTPEDVPSPVSMTMLEAIQGSPTQLTVQWRPPEEPNGELLAYSVYCRESTQQPLCDCDSSISVNSTSCPCGDLEQDTSYYLQAVFPVGVPHVKVIVGFLAIHQLYLLHDG
;
A
#
# COMPACT_ATOMS: atom_id res chain seq x y z
N MET A 1 106.60 12.40 56.99
CA MET A 1 105.27 11.77 56.86
C MET A 1 104.41 12.60 55.92
N LEU A 2 103.86 11.90 54.92
CA LEU A 2 102.70 12.12 54.05
C LEU A 2 101.77 13.35 54.26
N CYS A 3 101.52 14.06 53.14
CA CYS A 3 100.22 14.48 52.55
C CYS A 3 99.23 15.45 53.27
N PRO A 4 98.35 16.12 52.49
CA PRO A 4 98.09 17.56 52.58
C PRO A 4 96.71 17.94 53.16
N PHE A 5 96.55 19.18 53.59
CA PHE A 5 95.23 19.85 53.56
C PHE A 5 95.17 20.83 52.39
N ILE A 6 94.50 20.39 51.32
CA ILE A 6 94.02 21.23 50.22
C ILE A 6 92.76 21.93 50.71
N GLY A 7 92.82 23.25 50.93
CA GLY A 7 91.61 24.06 51.11
C GLY A 7 90.89 24.23 49.77
N GLN A 8 89.62 23.79 49.68
CA GLN A 8 88.74 24.08 48.55
C GLN A 8 88.51 25.60 48.42
N CYS A 9 88.60 26.13 47.19
CA CYS A 9 88.29 27.54 46.87
C CYS A 9 86.80 27.81 47.16
N ARG A 10 86.48 28.59 48.20
CA ARG A 10 85.07 28.96 48.52
C ARG A 10 84.63 30.33 47.97
N SER A 11 85.55 31.22 47.58
CA SER A 11 85.23 32.47 46.86
C SER A 11 86.50 33.27 46.48
N ARG A 12 86.82 33.35 45.18
CA ARG A 12 87.87 34.15 44.49
C ARG A 12 89.35 33.99 44.91
N ALA A 13 89.65 33.58 46.15
CA ALA A 13 91.03 33.39 46.61
C ALA A 13 91.14 32.27 47.67
N ARG A 14 92.34 31.72 47.84
CA ARG A 14 92.70 30.86 48.99
C ARG A 14 93.88 31.43 49.76
N VAL A 15 93.83 31.32 51.08
CA VAL A 15 94.88 31.75 52.01
C VAL A 15 95.68 30.53 52.45
N VAL A 16 97.01 30.57 52.30
CA VAL A 16 97.93 29.49 52.73
C VAL A 16 98.83 30.04 53.83
N TYR A 17 98.87 29.39 55.00
CA TYR A 17 99.73 29.79 56.11
C TYR A 17 101.03 28.98 56.10
N ARG A 18 102.19 29.67 56.19
CA ARG A 18 103.46 29.07 56.63
C ARG A 18 104.06 29.95 57.74
N GLN A 19 104.55 29.30 58.79
CA GLN A 19 105.20 29.97 59.92
C GLN A 19 106.54 30.56 59.44
N THR A 20 106.71 31.86 59.75
CA THR A 20 107.78 32.84 59.39
C THR A 20 107.66 33.55 58.02
N ALA A 21 106.86 34.63 58.04
CA ALA A 21 106.70 35.77 57.12
C ALA A 21 106.03 35.61 55.72
N VAL A 22 105.09 36.56 55.47
CA VAL A 22 104.36 36.96 54.24
C VAL A 22 103.09 36.18 53.87
N TYR A 23 101.98 36.93 53.83
CA TYR A 23 100.66 36.56 53.31
C TYR A 23 100.69 36.52 51.77
N ASN A 24 100.90 35.35 51.16
CA ASN A 24 100.62 35.18 49.74
C ASN A 24 99.19 34.69 49.56
N THR A 25 98.30 35.61 49.19
CA THR A 25 96.96 35.32 48.69
C THR A 25 97.09 34.68 47.31
N VAL A 26 96.71 33.41 47.16
CA VAL A 26 96.77 32.72 45.86
C VAL A 26 95.37 32.75 45.26
N CYS A 27 95.21 33.47 44.15
CA CYS A 27 93.95 33.51 43.41
C CYS A 27 93.66 32.13 42.78
N CYS A 28 92.37 31.76 42.72
CA CYS A 28 91.95 30.53 42.04
C CYS A 28 92.19 30.68 40.51
N SER A 29 92.23 29.59 39.74
CA SER A 29 92.77 29.53 38.36
C SER A 29 92.27 30.62 37.39
N ASP A 30 91.07 31.17 37.62
CA ASP A 30 90.42 32.08 36.69
C ASP A 30 90.38 33.55 37.20
N TYR A 31 91.22 33.87 38.19
CA TYR A 31 91.38 35.21 38.79
C TYR A 31 92.87 35.58 38.92
N THR A 32 93.23 36.84 38.68
CA THR A 32 94.62 37.32 38.75
C THR A 32 94.73 38.69 39.45
N GLY A 33 95.97 39.14 39.70
CA GLY A 33 96.23 40.43 40.34
C GLY A 33 96.11 40.41 41.87
N SER A 34 96.50 41.52 42.50
CA SER A 34 96.59 41.64 43.97
C SER A 34 95.23 41.60 44.68
N ARG A 35 94.12 41.73 43.95
CA ARG A 35 92.74 41.68 44.45
C ARG A 35 91.93 40.50 43.93
N CYS A 36 92.57 39.54 43.24
CA CYS A 36 91.90 38.43 42.56
C CYS A 36 90.73 38.90 41.69
N GLU A 37 91.06 39.74 40.71
CA GLU A 37 90.14 40.25 39.69
C GLU A 37 89.87 39.17 38.65
N ALA A 38 88.63 39.11 38.16
CA ALA A 38 88.20 38.09 37.23
C ALA A 38 88.94 38.22 35.89
N VAL A 39 89.40 37.09 35.33
CA VAL A 39 90.05 37.05 34.02
C VAL A 39 89.04 36.59 32.97
N CYS A 40 88.96 37.30 31.85
CA CYS A 40 88.22 36.86 30.68
C CYS A 40 89.19 36.53 29.55
N SER A 41 89.06 35.33 28.98
CA SER A 41 89.78 34.92 27.78
C SER A 41 88.76 34.41 26.75
N PRO A 42 88.43 35.18 25.70
CA PRO A 42 89.07 36.43 25.24
C PRO A 42 88.81 37.64 26.15
N SER A 43 89.70 38.64 26.10
CA SER A 43 89.53 39.90 26.84
C SER A 43 88.29 40.67 26.38
N CYS A 44 87.57 41.28 27.34
CA CYS A 44 86.45 42.18 27.03
C CYS A 44 86.92 43.32 26.13
N ARG A 45 86.18 43.57 25.05
CA ARG A 45 86.46 44.64 24.09
C ARG A 45 85.61 45.88 24.40
N ASN A 46 85.88 46.97 23.67
CA ASN A 46 85.09 48.22 23.70
C ASN A 46 84.84 48.80 25.10
N GLY A 47 85.86 48.78 25.97
CA GLY A 47 85.79 49.31 27.32
C GLY A 47 85.00 48.45 28.32
N GLY A 48 84.59 47.23 27.93
CA GLY A 48 83.96 46.27 28.85
C GLY A 48 84.92 45.82 29.96
N THR A 49 84.37 45.48 31.12
CA THR A 49 85.14 45.02 32.29
C THR A 49 84.74 43.60 32.68
N CYS A 50 85.68 42.79 33.15
CA CYS A 50 85.38 41.42 33.60
C CYS A 50 84.64 41.47 34.93
N SER A 51 83.35 41.14 34.91
CA SER A 51 82.53 41.06 36.14
C SER A 51 82.71 39.72 36.84
N SER A 52 82.95 38.65 36.08
CA SER A 52 83.29 37.30 36.56
C SER A 52 84.11 36.55 35.50
N PRO A 53 84.76 35.41 35.83
CA PRO A 53 85.60 34.70 34.89
C PRO A 53 84.86 34.39 33.59
N ASN A 54 85.45 34.76 32.46
CA ASN A 54 84.88 34.64 31.11
C ASN A 54 83.51 35.33 30.90
N SER A 55 83.13 36.30 31.74
CA SER A 55 81.91 37.09 31.58
C SER A 55 82.20 38.59 31.66
N CYS A 56 81.88 39.29 30.57
CA CYS A 56 82.11 40.72 30.44
C CYS A 56 80.85 41.54 30.79
N SER A 57 81.03 42.59 31.57
CA SER A 57 80.06 43.67 31.73
C SER A 57 80.35 44.76 30.69
N CYS A 58 79.44 44.93 29.74
CA CYS A 58 79.62 45.84 28.61
C CYS A 58 79.21 47.28 28.93
N GLN A 59 79.95 48.24 28.37
CA GLN A 59 79.54 49.64 28.43
C GLN A 59 78.30 49.91 27.57
N SER A 60 77.59 51.00 27.89
CA SER A 60 76.36 51.41 27.20
C SER A 60 76.53 51.41 25.68
N GLY A 61 75.65 50.70 24.98
CA GLY A 61 75.69 50.55 23.53
C GLY A 61 76.40 49.30 23.01
N TRP A 62 76.95 48.43 23.87
CA TRP A 62 77.58 47.16 23.47
C TRP A 62 77.00 45.96 24.23
N THR A 63 77.02 44.79 23.61
CA THR A 63 76.52 43.51 24.14
C THR A 63 77.35 42.34 23.61
N GLY A 64 76.95 41.12 23.95
CA GLY A 64 77.65 39.88 23.63
C GLY A 64 78.67 39.49 24.70
N SER A 65 79.13 38.24 24.66
CA SER A 65 79.98 37.63 25.69
C SER A 65 81.31 38.34 25.93
N ILE A 66 81.82 39.05 24.92
CA ILE A 66 83.06 39.85 24.99
C ILE A 66 82.87 41.32 24.59
N CYS A 67 81.63 41.84 24.60
CA CYS A 67 81.30 43.24 24.30
C CYS A 67 81.69 43.73 22.89
N THR A 68 81.66 42.84 21.91
CA THR A 68 81.97 43.15 20.50
C THR A 68 80.74 43.44 19.65
N LEU A 69 79.54 43.11 20.13
CA LEU A 69 78.31 43.32 19.38
C LEU A 69 77.71 44.69 19.73
N PRO A 70 77.55 45.61 18.77
CA PRO A 70 76.91 46.89 19.04
C PRO A 70 75.40 46.73 19.28
N VAL A 71 74.83 47.57 20.13
CA VAL A 71 73.40 47.63 20.44
C VAL A 71 72.76 48.78 19.67
N CYS A 72 71.78 48.44 18.84
CA CYS A 72 70.88 49.38 18.19
C CYS A 72 69.52 49.28 18.91
N PRO A 73 69.13 50.26 19.77
CA PRO A 73 67.97 50.13 20.66
C PRO A 73 66.64 49.82 19.96
N SER A 74 66.44 50.38 18.77
CA SER A 74 65.25 50.14 17.94
C SER A 74 65.42 48.99 16.94
N GLY A 75 66.56 48.29 16.98
CA GLY A 75 66.97 47.36 15.93
C GLY A 75 67.31 48.05 14.60
N CYS A 76 67.84 47.28 13.65
CA CYS A 76 67.98 47.70 12.27
C CYS A 76 66.93 46.94 11.44
N ALA A 77 65.97 47.65 10.87
CA ALA A 77 64.89 47.07 10.10
C ALA A 77 65.38 46.56 8.72
N ASN A 78 64.53 45.78 8.04
CA ASN A 78 64.71 45.35 6.63
C ASN A 78 66.08 44.73 6.30
N GLY A 79 66.61 43.90 7.21
CA GLY A 79 67.90 43.22 7.02
C GLY A 79 69.13 44.12 7.20
N GLY A 80 68.96 45.32 7.76
CA GLY A 80 70.06 46.18 8.15
C GLY A 80 70.92 45.54 9.24
N THR A 81 72.22 45.86 9.25
CA THR A 81 73.17 45.33 10.23
C THR A 81 73.65 46.44 11.17
N CYS A 82 73.66 46.17 12.48
CA CYS A 82 74.17 47.12 13.46
C CYS A 82 75.70 47.09 13.40
N THR A 83 76.31 48.16 12.89
CA THR A 83 77.77 48.24 12.69
C THR A 83 78.47 49.00 13.82
N ARG A 84 77.73 49.85 14.54
CA ARG A 84 78.17 50.57 15.74
C ARG A 84 76.96 50.86 16.65
N PRO A 85 77.17 51.20 17.93
CA PRO A 85 76.05 51.53 18.81
C PRO A 85 75.17 52.62 18.19
N ARG A 86 73.87 52.36 18.05
CA ARG A 86 72.88 53.22 17.37
C ARG A 86 73.12 53.51 15.88
N VAL A 87 74.04 52.81 15.20
CA VAL A 87 74.36 53.01 13.78
C VAL A 87 74.07 51.74 13.00
N CYS A 88 73.05 51.79 12.15
CA CYS A 88 72.69 50.72 11.23
C CYS A 88 73.32 50.96 9.84
N SER A 89 73.84 49.89 9.23
CA SER A 89 74.16 49.84 7.81
C SER A 89 72.97 49.20 7.09
N CYS A 90 72.37 49.95 6.17
CA CYS A 90 71.14 49.56 5.49
C CYS A 90 71.43 48.77 4.21
N GLN A 91 70.53 47.83 3.90
CA GLN A 91 70.53 47.13 2.62
C GLN A 91 70.13 48.09 1.49
N SER A 92 70.46 47.73 0.25
CA SER A 92 70.11 48.52 -0.94
C SER A 92 68.62 48.84 -0.97
N GLY A 93 68.28 50.09 -1.26
CA GLY A 93 66.90 50.57 -1.30
C GLY A 93 66.33 51.05 0.05
N TRP A 94 67.11 51.00 1.14
CA TRP A 94 66.70 51.49 2.46
C TRP A 94 67.68 52.51 3.03
N THR A 95 67.16 53.46 3.81
CA THR A 95 67.92 54.53 4.45
C THR A 95 67.35 54.88 5.83
N GLY A 96 67.93 55.90 6.47
CA GLY A 96 67.57 56.35 7.81
C GLY A 96 68.31 55.60 8.93
N ALA A 97 68.25 56.14 10.15
CA ALA A 97 69.03 55.64 11.29
C ALA A 97 68.71 54.19 11.68
N THR A 98 67.52 53.70 11.34
CA THR A 98 67.02 52.35 11.63
C THR A 98 66.73 51.52 10.38
N CYS A 99 67.12 51.98 9.17
CA CYS A 99 66.84 51.31 7.90
C CYS A 99 65.35 51.06 7.60
N SER A 100 64.49 51.94 8.10
CA SER A 100 63.04 51.86 7.94
C SER A 100 62.48 52.81 6.87
N GLN A 101 63.30 53.71 6.32
CA GLN A 101 62.88 54.61 5.25
C GLN A 101 63.25 54.01 3.90
N PRO A 102 62.29 53.75 3.00
CA PRO A 102 62.61 53.27 1.66
C PRO A 102 63.20 54.40 0.80
N VAL A 103 64.03 54.02 -0.16
CA VAL A 103 64.60 54.90 -1.18
C VAL A 103 63.95 54.56 -2.52
N CYS A 104 63.39 55.58 -3.17
CA CYS A 104 62.84 55.47 -4.52
C CYS A 104 63.74 56.24 -5.49
N THR A 105 64.17 55.57 -6.56
CA THR A 105 64.90 56.17 -7.68
C THR A 105 64.27 55.70 -9.00
N PRO A 106 63.56 56.57 -9.76
CA PRO A 106 63.39 58.01 -9.55
C PRO A 106 62.57 58.36 -8.29
N SER A 107 62.64 59.62 -7.84
CA SER A 107 61.82 60.13 -6.75
C SER A 107 60.33 60.04 -7.07
N CYS A 108 59.50 59.87 -6.05
CA CYS A 108 58.05 59.94 -6.21
C CYS A 108 57.64 61.41 -6.39
N GLU A 109 57.28 61.79 -7.61
CA GLU A 109 56.91 63.16 -7.97
C GLU A 109 55.46 63.47 -7.58
N ASN A 110 55.04 64.72 -7.76
CA ASN A 110 53.65 65.17 -7.59
C ASN A 110 53.01 64.81 -6.22
N GLY A 111 53.81 64.83 -5.16
CA GLY A 111 53.36 64.50 -3.80
C GLY A 111 53.17 63.00 -3.53
N GLY A 112 53.68 62.14 -4.42
CA GLY A 112 53.74 60.70 -4.22
C GLY A 112 54.60 60.33 -2.99
N THR A 113 54.28 59.19 -2.39
CA THR A 113 54.95 58.69 -1.19
C THR A 113 55.69 57.40 -1.48
N CYS A 114 56.96 57.31 -1.10
CA CYS A 114 57.75 56.09 -1.24
C CYS A 114 57.36 55.12 -0.12
N THR A 115 56.65 54.04 -0.43
CA THR A 115 56.16 53.06 0.56
C THR A 115 57.06 51.85 0.67
N SER A 116 57.79 51.52 -0.38
CA SER A 116 58.85 50.51 -0.37
C SER A 116 59.93 50.86 -1.41
N PRO A 117 61.10 50.21 -1.41
CA PRO A 117 62.17 50.54 -2.36
C PRO A 117 61.65 50.55 -3.80
N ASN A 118 61.87 51.66 -4.51
CA ASN A 118 61.38 51.90 -5.88
C ASN A 118 59.85 51.72 -6.09
N THR A 119 59.05 51.80 -5.03
CA THR A 119 57.58 51.73 -5.12
C THR A 119 56.95 53.00 -4.59
N CYS A 120 56.34 53.76 -5.49
CA CYS A 120 55.62 54.98 -5.16
C CYS A 120 54.10 54.73 -5.08
N THR A 121 53.48 55.22 -4.01
CA THR A 121 52.03 55.41 -3.93
C THR A 121 51.68 56.83 -4.31
N CYS A 122 50.98 56.98 -5.43
CA CYS A 122 50.65 58.27 -6.03
C CYS A 122 49.42 58.92 -5.41
N GLN A 123 49.39 60.25 -5.41
CA GLN A 123 48.21 61.03 -5.04
C GLN A 123 47.13 60.92 -6.13
N ASN A 124 45.87 61.21 -5.77
CA ASN A 124 44.78 61.29 -6.74
C ASN A 124 45.13 62.23 -7.91
N GLY A 125 44.94 61.76 -9.14
CA GLY A 125 45.34 62.49 -10.36
C GLY A 125 46.63 61.98 -11.00
N TRP A 126 47.36 61.09 -10.34
CA TRP A 126 48.69 60.64 -10.76
C TRP A 126 48.83 59.12 -10.76
N SER A 127 49.59 58.60 -11.72
CA SER A 127 49.91 57.17 -11.84
C SER A 127 51.35 56.96 -12.32
N GLY A 128 51.72 55.68 -12.50
CA GLY A 128 53.05 55.27 -12.93
C GLY A 128 54.03 55.08 -11.76
N GLU A 129 55.18 54.49 -12.06
CA GLU A 129 56.18 54.09 -11.05
C GLU A 129 56.76 55.27 -10.25
N SER A 130 56.75 56.48 -10.82
CA SER A 130 57.25 57.71 -10.18
C SER A 130 56.20 58.82 -10.04
N CYS A 131 54.91 58.50 -10.22
CA CYS A 131 53.80 59.46 -10.09
C CYS A 131 53.85 60.68 -11.03
N THR A 132 54.49 60.52 -12.19
CA THR A 132 54.63 61.56 -13.20
C THR A 132 53.49 61.56 -14.22
N ASN A 133 52.69 60.50 -14.28
CA ASN A 133 51.68 60.35 -15.31
C ASN A 133 50.34 60.92 -14.84
N ALA A 134 49.91 62.04 -15.42
CA ALA A 134 48.60 62.62 -15.15
C ALA A 134 47.48 61.71 -15.68
N VAL A 135 46.49 61.41 -14.84
CA VAL A 135 45.35 60.53 -15.18
C VAL A 135 44.03 61.16 -14.73
N PRO A 136 42.89 60.79 -15.36
CA PRO A 136 41.58 61.05 -14.79
C PRO A 136 41.50 60.53 -13.36
N HIS A 137 40.84 61.28 -12.48
CA HIS A 137 40.79 60.98 -11.05
C HIS A 137 39.41 61.22 -10.48
N ALA A 138 39.23 60.85 -9.20
CA ALA A 138 37.91 60.85 -8.57
C ALA A 138 36.88 60.11 -9.45
N VAL A 139 37.31 59.00 -10.04
CA VAL A 139 36.42 58.10 -10.79
C VAL A 139 35.46 57.51 -9.77
N GLN A 140 34.17 57.68 -10.02
CA GLN A 140 33.10 57.12 -9.22
C GLN A 140 32.10 56.47 -10.16
N ALA A 141 31.56 55.35 -9.71
CA ALA A 141 30.54 54.63 -10.46
C ALA A 141 29.36 54.27 -9.56
N PHE A 142 28.16 54.52 -10.07
CA PHE A 142 26.92 54.30 -9.35
C PHE A 142 25.98 53.43 -10.19
N PRO A 143 25.37 52.39 -9.61
CA PRO A 143 24.37 51.61 -10.32
C PRO A 143 23.05 52.40 -10.37
N ASN A 144 22.63 52.81 -11.57
CA ASN A 144 21.37 53.53 -11.76
C ASN A 144 20.16 52.58 -11.75
N SER A 145 20.37 51.34 -12.20
CA SER A 145 19.37 50.27 -12.22
C SER A 145 20.08 48.91 -12.18
N SER A 146 19.33 47.84 -12.40
CA SER A 146 19.89 46.50 -12.51
C SER A 146 20.69 46.28 -13.79
N TYR A 147 20.51 47.10 -14.82
CA TYR A 147 21.14 46.88 -16.14
C TYR A 147 22.04 48.04 -16.59
N ASN A 148 22.23 49.04 -15.74
CA ASN A 148 23.06 50.19 -16.10
C ASN A 148 23.78 50.84 -14.92
N ILE A 149 24.92 51.44 -15.27
CA ILE A 149 25.77 52.19 -14.37
C ILE A 149 26.07 53.55 -14.97
N THR A 150 26.18 54.57 -14.11
CA THR A 150 26.75 55.87 -14.47
C THR A 150 28.17 55.93 -13.94
N ILE A 151 29.09 56.39 -14.79
CA ILE A 151 30.49 56.58 -14.46
C ILE A 151 30.77 58.07 -14.59
N LEU A 152 31.38 58.66 -13.57
CA LEU A 152 31.77 60.06 -13.55
C LEU A 152 33.20 60.22 -13.04
N TRP A 153 33.93 61.18 -13.59
CA TRP A 153 35.33 61.41 -13.26
C TRP A 153 35.67 62.89 -13.33
N SER A 154 36.81 63.23 -12.73
CA SER A 154 37.45 64.53 -12.89
C SER A 154 38.58 64.45 -13.92
N PRO A 155 38.80 65.51 -14.71
CA PRO A 155 39.85 65.55 -15.71
C PRO A 155 41.25 65.43 -15.07
N PRO A 156 42.29 65.01 -15.81
CA PRO A 156 43.67 65.05 -15.33
C PRO A 156 44.07 66.46 -14.83
N PRO A 157 44.94 66.55 -13.80
CA PRO A 157 45.44 67.82 -13.27
C PRO A 157 45.95 68.76 -14.36
N GLU A 158 45.59 70.05 -14.29
CA GLU A 158 45.86 71.03 -15.36
C GLU A 158 47.34 71.28 -15.62
N ILE A 159 48.17 71.14 -14.59
CA ILE A 159 49.60 71.49 -14.66
C ILE A 159 50.38 70.60 -15.64
N ASP A 160 49.88 69.41 -15.94
CA ASP A 160 50.50 68.41 -16.82
C ASP A 160 49.57 67.96 -17.97
N ARG A 161 48.60 68.81 -18.36
CA ARG A 161 47.87 68.60 -19.61
C ARG A 161 48.79 68.96 -20.78
N ASN A 162 49.45 67.93 -21.34
CA ASN A 162 50.36 68.07 -22.48
C ASN A 162 49.70 68.64 -23.75
N ASP A 163 48.35 68.54 -23.85
CA ASP A 163 47.55 69.03 -24.96
C ASP A 163 46.05 69.13 -24.55
N VAL A 164 45.20 69.66 -25.42
CA VAL A 164 43.75 69.74 -25.22
C VAL A 164 43.13 68.34 -25.25
N ILE A 165 42.34 68.01 -24.23
CA ILE A 165 41.59 66.75 -24.14
C ILE A 165 40.44 66.80 -25.15
N ILE A 166 40.38 65.81 -26.04
CA ILE A 166 39.35 65.69 -27.08
C ILE A 166 38.18 64.84 -26.56
N TYR A 167 38.48 63.71 -25.95
CA TYR A 167 37.51 62.80 -25.33
C TYR A 167 38.21 61.93 -24.28
N TYR A 168 37.43 61.13 -23.56
CA TYR A 168 37.89 60.10 -22.62
C TYR A 168 37.59 58.72 -23.15
N GLU A 169 38.46 57.78 -22.84
CA GLU A 169 38.35 56.37 -23.18
C GLU A 169 38.04 55.59 -21.90
N ILE A 170 36.95 54.83 -21.92
CA ILE A 170 36.46 54.07 -20.77
C ILE A 170 36.63 52.59 -21.08
N GLN A 171 37.31 51.87 -20.20
CA GLN A 171 37.41 50.42 -20.20
C GLN A 171 36.62 49.87 -19.01
N LEU A 172 35.67 48.98 -19.29
CA LEU A 172 34.81 48.32 -18.32
C LEU A 172 35.00 46.81 -18.46
N THR A 173 35.39 46.14 -17.39
CA THR A 173 35.57 44.68 -17.38
C THR A 173 34.57 44.05 -16.44
N GLU A 174 33.76 43.13 -16.96
CA GLU A 174 32.90 42.28 -16.15
C GLU A 174 33.73 41.21 -15.46
N THR A 175 33.76 41.20 -14.14
CA THR A 175 34.72 40.36 -13.40
C THR A 175 34.40 38.87 -13.47
N GLU A 176 33.12 38.52 -13.55
CA GLU A 176 32.64 37.14 -13.49
C GLU A 176 32.85 36.39 -14.82
N THR A 177 32.79 37.09 -15.95
CA THR A 177 32.93 36.52 -17.30
C THR A 177 34.25 36.89 -17.98
N GLY A 178 34.91 37.96 -17.51
CA GLY A 178 36.06 38.57 -18.17
C GLY A 178 35.70 39.37 -19.42
N THR A 179 34.41 39.69 -19.63
CA THR A 179 33.97 40.42 -20.82
C THR A 179 34.39 41.88 -20.72
N GLU A 180 35.11 42.38 -21.72
CA GLU A 180 35.56 43.76 -21.78
C GLU A 180 34.67 44.61 -22.70
N PHE A 181 34.32 45.79 -22.24
CA PHE A 181 33.63 46.83 -23.00
C PHE A 181 34.50 48.08 -23.04
N GLN A 182 34.55 48.71 -24.22
CA GLN A 182 35.34 49.92 -24.41
C GLN A 182 34.55 50.92 -25.25
N TRP A 183 34.52 52.17 -24.80
CA TRP A 183 33.87 53.26 -25.54
C TRP A 183 34.49 54.61 -25.18
N THR A 184 34.13 55.64 -25.93
CA THR A 184 34.61 56.99 -25.74
C THR A 184 33.50 57.93 -25.31
N ALA A 185 33.81 58.88 -24.42
CA ALA A 185 32.88 59.92 -23.98
C ALA A 185 33.53 61.31 -24.08
N PRO A 186 32.87 62.32 -24.68
CA PRO A 186 33.39 63.69 -24.71
C PRO A 186 33.17 64.44 -23.39
N GLU A 187 32.21 63.99 -22.57
CA GLU A 187 31.85 64.60 -21.29
C GLU A 187 32.55 63.89 -20.12
N LEU A 188 32.45 64.48 -18.92
CA LEU A 188 32.99 63.93 -17.67
C LEU A 188 32.08 62.89 -17.01
N THR A 189 31.05 62.45 -17.73
CA THR A 189 30.09 61.45 -17.31
C THR A 189 29.67 60.61 -18.51
N THR A 190 29.40 59.34 -18.27
CA THR A 190 28.85 58.44 -19.28
C THR A 190 28.04 57.34 -18.62
N THR A 191 27.07 56.79 -19.35
CA THR A 191 26.24 55.68 -18.89
C THR A 191 26.47 54.47 -19.77
N ARG A 192 26.58 53.29 -19.14
CA ARG A 192 26.61 52.01 -19.84
C ARG A 192 25.36 51.22 -19.51
N ASP A 193 24.58 50.91 -20.54
CA ASP A 193 23.39 50.06 -20.45
C ASP A 193 23.66 48.62 -20.88
N SER A 194 22.66 47.76 -20.71
CA SER A 194 22.69 46.33 -21.08
C SER A 194 23.78 45.53 -20.35
N LEU A 195 24.00 45.86 -19.08
CA LEU A 195 24.87 45.11 -18.17
C LEU A 195 24.11 43.97 -17.48
N HIS A 196 24.82 42.93 -17.06
CA HIS A 196 24.22 41.86 -16.27
C HIS A 196 23.88 42.38 -14.86
N PRO A 197 22.66 42.10 -14.36
CA PRO A 197 22.27 42.43 -12.99
C PRO A 197 23.06 41.66 -11.94
N HIS A 198 23.37 42.33 -10.83
CA HIS A 198 24.10 41.79 -9.69
C HIS A 198 25.56 41.36 -9.99
N PHE A 199 26.13 41.81 -11.09
CA PHE A 199 27.53 41.53 -11.48
C PHE A 199 28.45 42.67 -11.06
N HIS A 200 29.72 42.34 -10.82
CA HIS A 200 30.76 43.30 -10.49
C HIS A 200 31.53 43.72 -11.74
N TYR A 201 31.78 45.02 -11.82
CA TYR A 201 32.50 45.62 -12.91
C TYR A 201 33.70 46.41 -12.40
N GLU A 202 34.82 46.26 -13.10
CA GLU A 202 36.03 47.07 -12.94
C GLU A 202 36.09 48.15 -14.03
N ILE A 203 36.31 49.39 -13.63
CA ILE A 203 36.28 50.56 -14.50
C ILE A 203 37.63 51.24 -14.49
N ARG A 204 38.09 51.63 -15.68
CA ARG A 204 39.27 52.48 -15.88
C ARG A 204 38.95 53.57 -16.90
N VAL A 205 39.44 54.78 -16.66
CA VAL A 205 39.24 55.92 -17.55
C VAL A 205 40.59 56.53 -17.94
N ALA A 206 40.80 56.77 -19.23
CA ALA A 206 41.96 57.48 -19.76
C ALA A 206 41.52 58.73 -20.54
N ALA A 207 42.36 59.77 -20.57
CA ALA A 207 42.11 60.95 -21.39
C ALA A 207 42.80 60.80 -22.76
N HIS A 208 42.16 61.27 -23.83
CA HIS A 208 42.69 61.22 -25.19
C HIS A 208 42.90 62.64 -25.75
N THR A 209 44.07 62.89 -26.35
CA THR A 209 44.44 64.18 -26.97
C THR A 209 44.72 64.02 -28.48
N SER A 210 45.24 65.05 -29.16
CA SER A 210 45.60 64.91 -30.58
C SER A 210 46.77 63.94 -30.82
N VAL A 211 47.56 63.67 -29.77
CA VAL A 211 48.72 62.77 -29.81
C VAL A 211 48.32 61.31 -29.57
N GLY A 212 47.36 61.05 -28.68
CA GLY A 212 46.85 59.70 -28.38
C GLY A 212 46.23 59.56 -26.99
N THR A 213 45.97 58.31 -26.58
CA THR A 213 45.45 57.95 -25.25
C THR A 213 46.54 58.02 -24.18
N GLY A 214 46.25 58.71 -23.09
CA GLY A 214 47.08 58.72 -21.88
C GLY A 214 46.95 57.44 -21.05
N PRO A 215 47.55 57.41 -19.85
CA PRO A 215 47.40 56.28 -18.94
C PRO A 215 46.00 56.21 -18.36
N PHE A 216 45.58 55.00 -18.01
CA PHE A 216 44.32 54.74 -17.33
C PHE A 216 44.40 55.11 -15.84
N SER A 217 43.27 55.55 -15.31
CA SER A 217 43.06 55.74 -13.87
C SER A 217 43.28 54.45 -13.07
N ALA A 218 43.34 54.58 -11.74
CA ALA A 218 43.14 53.45 -10.85
C ALA A 218 41.79 52.76 -11.12
N VAL A 219 41.70 51.46 -10.80
CA VAL A 219 40.48 50.68 -10.95
C VAL A 219 39.43 51.16 -9.96
N GLU A 220 38.24 51.44 -10.46
CA GLU A 220 37.03 51.66 -9.66
C GLU A 220 36.08 50.47 -9.82
N THR A 221 35.48 50.00 -8.74
CA THR A 221 34.59 48.82 -8.75
C THR A 221 33.14 49.21 -8.45
N VAL A 222 32.20 48.65 -9.21
CA VAL A 222 30.75 48.84 -8.97
C VAL A 222 30.00 47.52 -9.17
N GLN A 223 28.94 47.31 -8.41
CA GLN A 223 27.99 46.21 -8.61
C GLN A 223 26.65 46.76 -9.09
N THR A 224 26.09 46.19 -10.15
CA THR A 224 24.73 46.52 -10.61
C THR A 224 23.67 46.04 -9.59
N LEU A 225 22.50 46.68 -9.59
CA LEU A 225 21.42 46.26 -8.70
C LEU A 225 20.89 44.86 -9.09
N PRO A 226 20.35 44.06 -8.15
CA PRO A 226 19.69 42.80 -8.49
C PRO A 226 18.40 43.02 -9.30
N ALA A 227 18.00 42.01 -10.07
CA ALA A 227 16.72 41.92 -10.77
C ALA A 227 16.13 40.51 -10.64
N ALA A 228 14.88 40.33 -11.06
CA ALA A 228 14.28 39.00 -11.15
C ALA A 228 15.07 38.11 -12.13
N PRO A 229 15.13 36.78 -11.90
CA PRO A 229 15.78 35.86 -12.83
C PRO A 229 15.16 35.94 -14.23
N THR A 230 15.99 35.91 -15.26
CA THR A 230 15.54 35.92 -16.67
C THR A 230 15.34 34.52 -17.24
N ALA A 231 15.90 33.50 -16.58
CA ALA A 231 15.71 32.09 -16.92
C ALA A 231 15.05 31.32 -15.78
N ALA A 232 14.32 30.27 -16.17
CA ALA A 232 13.70 29.35 -15.22
C ALA A 232 14.75 28.39 -14.61
N PRO A 233 14.46 27.77 -13.46
CA PRO A 233 15.27 26.67 -12.92
C PRO A 233 15.46 25.55 -13.96
N THR A 234 16.57 24.84 -13.88
CA THR A 234 16.93 23.80 -14.85
C THR A 234 16.80 22.41 -14.25
N GLN A 235 16.77 21.39 -15.11
CA GLN A 235 16.71 19.97 -14.72
C GLN A 235 15.58 19.62 -13.71
N LEU A 236 14.43 20.27 -13.79
CA LEU A 236 13.24 19.87 -13.02
C LEU A 236 12.89 18.42 -13.34
N ARG A 237 12.93 17.55 -12.34
CA ARG A 237 12.64 16.13 -12.50
C ARG A 237 11.99 15.54 -11.25
N VAL A 238 11.26 14.44 -11.45
CA VAL A 238 10.75 13.61 -10.36
C VAL A 238 11.86 12.67 -9.88
N SER A 239 12.09 12.67 -8.57
CA SER A 239 13.04 11.79 -7.89
C SER A 239 12.38 10.53 -7.33
N ASN A 240 11.14 10.65 -6.84
CA ASN A 240 10.29 9.56 -6.36
C ASN A 240 8.83 10.00 -6.47
N PHE A 241 7.91 9.06 -6.61
CA PHE A 241 6.47 9.31 -6.57
C PHE A 241 5.72 8.03 -6.20
N ASP A 242 4.56 8.20 -5.58
CA ASP A 242 3.63 7.12 -5.26
C ASP A 242 2.18 7.56 -5.57
N SER A 243 1.19 6.97 -4.91
CA SER A 243 -0.23 7.22 -5.21
C SER A 243 -0.71 8.57 -4.69
N SER A 244 0.04 9.21 -3.77
CA SER A 244 -0.39 10.46 -3.13
C SER A 244 0.75 11.46 -2.92
N THR A 245 1.96 11.15 -3.38
CA THR A 245 3.13 12.00 -3.24
C THR A 245 3.98 12.04 -4.51
N ILE A 246 4.62 13.19 -4.75
CA ILE A 246 5.60 13.39 -5.82
C ILE A 246 6.77 14.19 -5.24
N SER A 247 7.95 13.59 -5.20
CA SER A 247 9.20 14.24 -4.76
C SER A 247 9.97 14.80 -5.95
N LEU A 248 10.20 16.11 -5.93
CA LEU A 248 10.82 16.89 -6.99
C LEU A 248 12.23 17.33 -6.60
N VAL A 249 13.12 17.38 -7.59
CA VAL A 249 14.45 17.98 -7.48
C VAL A 249 14.74 18.79 -8.74
N TRP A 250 15.49 19.87 -8.58
CA TRP A 250 15.87 20.77 -9.69
C TRP A 250 17.22 21.43 -9.42
N GLU A 251 17.75 22.08 -10.45
CA GLU A 251 18.93 22.93 -10.38
C GLU A 251 18.54 24.41 -10.52
N PRO A 252 19.32 25.33 -9.93
CA PRO A 252 19.08 26.76 -10.07
C PRO A 252 19.20 27.20 -11.53
N PRO A 253 18.65 28.37 -11.91
CA PRO A 253 18.95 28.99 -13.20
C PRO A 253 20.48 29.15 -13.41
N PRO A 254 20.95 29.18 -14.66
CA PRO A 254 22.33 29.49 -14.98
C PRO A 254 22.77 30.78 -14.30
N PHE A 255 24.03 30.85 -13.84
CA PHE A 255 24.51 31.98 -13.03
C PHE A 255 24.28 33.34 -13.68
N THR A 256 24.48 33.44 -15.00
CA THR A 256 24.26 34.65 -15.82
C THR A 256 22.82 35.13 -15.87
N ASP A 257 21.85 34.25 -15.59
CA ASP A 257 20.42 34.55 -15.68
C ASP A 257 19.75 34.66 -14.30
N ARG A 258 20.50 34.48 -13.21
CA ARG A 258 19.95 34.57 -11.84
C ARG A 258 19.61 35.99 -11.46
N ASN A 259 20.41 36.95 -11.92
CA ASN A 259 20.24 38.38 -11.66
C ASN A 259 20.21 38.76 -10.17
N GLY A 260 20.72 37.89 -9.27
CA GLY A 260 20.69 38.08 -7.83
C GLY A 260 20.78 36.76 -7.06
N ASP A 261 20.83 36.85 -5.74
CA ASP A 261 20.77 35.69 -4.84
C ASP A 261 19.35 35.12 -4.76
N ILE A 262 19.22 33.82 -5.01
CA ILE A 262 17.92 33.13 -4.98
C ILE A 262 17.45 32.99 -3.53
N VAL A 263 16.32 33.61 -3.21
CA VAL A 263 15.72 33.57 -1.87
C VAL A 263 14.69 32.46 -1.72
N ARG A 264 14.03 32.07 -2.82
CA ARG A 264 12.91 31.12 -2.84
C ARG A 264 12.67 30.55 -4.24
N TYR A 265 12.03 29.39 -4.29
CA TYR A 265 11.42 28.81 -5.47
C TYR A 265 9.91 28.73 -5.32
N HIS A 266 9.18 29.03 -6.38
CA HIS A 266 7.72 28.94 -6.47
C HIS A 266 7.34 27.78 -7.37
N LEU A 267 6.44 26.91 -6.91
CA LEU A 267 5.94 25.78 -7.65
C LEU A 267 4.46 26.01 -7.96
N ARG A 268 4.07 25.78 -9.22
CA ARG A 268 2.68 25.71 -9.67
C ARG A 268 2.36 24.30 -10.09
N VAL A 269 1.39 23.70 -9.42
CA VAL A 269 0.97 22.32 -9.64
C VAL A 269 -0.48 22.35 -10.09
N THR A 270 -0.71 22.01 -11.34
CA THR A 270 -2.05 21.94 -11.92
C THR A 270 -2.49 20.49 -12.03
N GLU A 271 -3.61 20.17 -11.39
CA GLU A 271 -4.32 18.91 -11.54
C GLU A 271 -5.13 18.94 -12.84
N GLN A 272 -4.85 18.02 -13.77
CA GLN A 272 -5.46 18.05 -15.10
C GLN A 272 -6.94 17.65 -15.09
N GLU A 273 -7.32 16.73 -14.22
CA GLU A 273 -8.69 16.18 -14.17
C GLU A 273 -9.70 17.22 -13.67
N THR A 274 -9.29 18.09 -12.74
CA THR A 274 -10.14 19.15 -12.15
C THR A 274 -9.80 20.54 -12.67
N GLN A 275 -8.67 20.70 -13.38
CA GLN A 275 -8.09 21.98 -13.78
C GLN A 275 -7.80 22.92 -12.60
N THR A 276 -7.65 22.36 -11.40
CA THR A 276 -7.30 23.13 -10.20
C THR A 276 -5.79 23.35 -10.13
N MET A 277 -5.38 24.56 -9.72
CA MET A 277 -3.98 24.94 -9.61
C MET A 277 -3.64 25.27 -8.16
N PHE A 278 -2.55 24.69 -7.68
CA PHE A 278 -2.02 24.90 -6.34
C PHE A 278 -0.64 25.54 -6.41
N GLU A 279 -0.40 26.52 -5.55
CA GLU A 279 0.91 27.18 -5.43
C GLU A 279 1.62 26.74 -4.15
N TYR A 280 2.90 26.41 -4.30
CA TYR A 280 3.78 26.04 -3.19
C TYR A 280 5.07 26.84 -3.27
N SER A 281 5.82 26.87 -2.16
CA SER A 281 7.14 27.48 -2.13
C SER A 281 8.15 26.66 -1.34
N SER A 282 9.42 26.76 -1.75
CA SER A 282 10.55 26.10 -1.10
C SER A 282 11.78 26.99 -1.14
N THR A 283 12.58 27.00 -0.07
CA THR A 283 13.92 27.63 -0.06
C THR A 283 15.01 26.63 -0.46
N SER A 284 14.67 25.34 -0.57
CA SER A 284 15.58 24.27 -0.96
C SER A 284 15.39 23.89 -2.42
N GLN A 285 16.39 23.25 -3.03
CA GLN A 285 16.36 22.72 -4.41
C GLN A 285 15.60 21.39 -4.55
N ARG A 286 14.73 21.08 -3.57
CA ARG A 286 13.91 19.88 -3.50
C ARG A 286 12.59 20.19 -2.81
N TYR A 287 11.53 19.48 -3.18
CA TYR A 287 10.22 19.59 -2.53
C TYR A 287 9.41 18.31 -2.74
N THR A 288 8.63 17.92 -1.73
CA THR A 288 7.73 16.77 -1.84
C THR A 288 6.29 17.26 -1.76
N LEU A 289 5.56 17.07 -2.86
CA LEU A 289 4.11 17.24 -2.91
C LEU A 289 3.48 16.07 -2.19
N THR A 290 2.47 16.34 -1.36
CA THR A 290 1.74 15.34 -0.56
C THR A 290 0.24 15.56 -0.70
N SER A 291 -0.54 14.53 -0.34
CA SER A 291 -2.00 14.58 -0.41
C SER A 291 -2.54 14.75 -1.83
N LEU A 292 -1.86 14.15 -2.81
CA LEU A 292 -2.29 14.10 -4.21
C LEU A 292 -3.35 13.02 -4.42
N HIS A 293 -4.19 13.21 -5.43
CA HIS A 293 -5.15 12.20 -5.88
C HIS A 293 -4.43 11.06 -6.63
N PRO A 294 -4.75 9.79 -6.32
CA PRO A 294 -4.19 8.65 -7.05
C PRO A 294 -4.65 8.59 -8.50
N TYR A 295 -3.75 8.17 -9.38
CA TYR A 295 -3.96 8.04 -10.83
C TYR A 295 -4.31 9.34 -11.59
N TYR A 296 -4.05 10.50 -10.98
CA TYR A 296 -4.29 11.80 -11.59
C TYR A 296 -3.04 12.35 -12.27
N ASN A 297 -3.23 13.17 -13.29
CA ASN A 297 -2.15 13.81 -14.04
C ASN A 297 -1.88 15.21 -13.48
N TYR A 298 -0.65 15.43 -13.04
CA TYR A 298 -0.18 16.71 -12.53
C TYR A 298 0.79 17.36 -13.51
N VAL A 299 0.57 18.64 -13.81
CA VAL A 299 1.52 19.48 -14.55
C VAL A 299 2.19 20.41 -13.56
N ILE A 300 3.51 20.24 -13.41
CA ILE A 300 4.31 20.89 -12.39
C ILE A 300 5.26 21.88 -13.07
N SER A 301 5.26 23.13 -12.65
CA SER A 301 6.17 24.15 -13.14
C SER A 301 6.82 24.90 -11.98
N ILE A 302 8.05 25.37 -12.18
CA ILE A 302 8.83 26.02 -11.13
C ILE A 302 9.48 27.32 -11.60
N ALA A 303 9.52 28.33 -10.74
CA ALA A 303 10.24 29.59 -10.93
C ALA A 303 11.17 29.89 -9.75
N ALA A 304 12.25 30.63 -9.99
CA ALA A 304 13.12 31.15 -8.94
C ALA A 304 12.77 32.60 -8.60
N GLU A 305 13.00 33.01 -7.36
CA GLU A 305 12.79 34.37 -6.87
C GLU A 305 14.09 34.94 -6.30
N THR A 306 14.39 36.19 -6.66
CA THR A 306 15.46 37.01 -6.06
C THR A 306 14.81 38.24 -5.39
N VAL A 307 14.75 39.37 -6.09
CA VAL A 307 13.91 40.55 -5.77
C VAL A 307 12.53 40.48 -6.44
N GLY A 308 12.37 39.55 -7.39
CA GLY A 308 11.11 39.25 -8.06
C GLY A 308 11.11 37.83 -8.63
N VAL A 309 9.94 37.34 -9.01
CA VAL A 309 9.76 35.98 -9.55
C VAL A 309 10.14 35.95 -11.03
N GLY A 310 11.05 35.05 -11.39
CA GLY A 310 11.44 34.79 -12.77
C GLY A 310 10.41 33.97 -13.56
N PRO A 311 10.73 33.55 -14.80
CA PRO A 311 9.83 32.72 -15.58
C PRO A 311 9.70 31.31 -14.99
N PHE A 312 8.52 30.71 -15.17
CA PHE A 312 8.28 29.31 -14.83
C PHE A 312 8.86 28.38 -15.90
N THR A 313 9.31 27.19 -15.51
CA THR A 313 9.69 26.12 -16.45
C THR A 313 8.50 25.71 -17.31
N SER A 314 8.78 25.06 -18.44
CA SER A 314 7.75 24.25 -19.11
C SER A 314 7.20 23.22 -18.12
N GLY A 315 5.89 22.97 -18.19
CA GLY A 315 5.22 22.03 -17.29
C GLY A 315 5.76 20.60 -17.42
N LEU A 316 6.19 20.03 -16.30
CA LEU A 316 6.52 18.62 -16.15
C LEU A 316 5.24 17.84 -15.88
N LEU A 317 4.84 16.98 -16.83
CA LEU A 317 3.70 16.10 -16.67
C LEU A 317 4.12 14.85 -15.87
N GLN A 318 3.40 14.57 -14.78
CA GLN A 318 3.59 13.38 -13.96
C GLN A 318 2.24 12.82 -13.52
N GLN A 319 2.02 11.51 -13.73
CA GLN A 319 0.86 10.80 -13.19
C GLN A 319 1.23 10.11 -11.87
N THR A 320 0.39 10.19 -10.85
CA THR A 320 0.52 9.38 -9.63
C THR A 320 0.17 7.92 -9.92
N ILE A 321 0.71 6.97 -9.16
CA ILE A 321 0.39 5.55 -9.36
C ILE A 321 -1.07 5.25 -8.94
N GLU A 322 -1.58 4.14 -9.43
CA GLU A 322 -2.89 3.62 -9.01
C GLU A 322 -2.90 3.25 -7.52
N SER A 323 -4.10 3.30 -6.94
CA SER A 323 -4.39 2.79 -5.60
C SER A 323 -5.70 2.00 -5.64
N VAL A 324 -6.11 1.44 -4.50
CA VAL A 324 -7.44 0.84 -4.37
C VAL A 324 -8.52 1.93 -4.47
N PRO A 325 -9.70 1.64 -5.03
CA PRO A 325 -10.83 2.56 -5.00
C PRO A 325 -11.14 3.03 -3.58
N SER A 326 -11.45 4.31 -3.39
CA SER A 326 -11.70 4.90 -2.06
C SER A 326 -13.15 4.72 -1.58
N SER A 327 -14.07 4.44 -2.49
CA SER A 327 -15.50 4.24 -2.20
C SER A 327 -16.02 2.92 -2.74
N ALA A 328 -17.16 2.50 -2.19
CA ALA A 328 -17.90 1.37 -2.72
C ALA A 328 -18.71 1.78 -3.97
N PRO A 329 -19.06 0.83 -4.86
CA PRO A 329 -19.98 1.11 -5.96
C PRO A 329 -21.32 1.67 -5.48
N GLY A 330 -21.82 2.69 -6.18
CA GLY A 330 -23.08 3.36 -5.84
C GLY A 330 -24.30 2.52 -6.21
N ASN A 331 -25.48 2.91 -5.70
CA ASN A 331 -26.78 2.33 -6.07
C ASN A 331 -26.82 0.79 -6.06
N PHE A 332 -26.10 0.16 -5.14
CA PHE A 332 -26.13 -1.29 -5.03
C PHE A 332 -27.54 -1.75 -4.69
N SER A 333 -28.06 -2.68 -5.48
CA SER A 333 -29.39 -3.25 -5.28
C SER A 333 -29.39 -4.73 -5.67
N MET A 334 -30.33 -5.44 -5.05
CA MET A 334 -30.51 -6.88 -5.23
C MET A 334 -31.99 -7.14 -5.52
N ALA A 335 -32.27 -7.78 -6.65
CA ALA A 335 -33.61 -8.16 -7.07
C ALA A 335 -33.74 -9.68 -7.15
N VAL A 336 -34.81 -10.23 -6.57
CA VAL A 336 -35.16 -11.64 -6.76
C VAL A 336 -35.67 -11.84 -8.18
N VAL A 337 -35.09 -12.79 -8.91
CA VAL A 337 -35.56 -13.17 -10.24
C VAL A 337 -36.51 -14.36 -10.16
N ASN A 338 -36.14 -15.38 -9.39
CA ASN A 338 -36.96 -16.57 -9.09
C ASN A 338 -36.50 -17.21 -7.77
N SER A 339 -37.02 -18.38 -7.41
CA SER A 339 -36.69 -19.09 -6.17
C SER A 339 -35.23 -19.57 -6.05
N THR A 340 -34.42 -19.52 -7.12
CA THR A 340 -33.02 -20.00 -7.14
C THR A 340 -32.03 -18.99 -7.69
N SER A 341 -32.46 -17.75 -7.96
CA SER A 341 -31.58 -16.74 -8.54
C SER A 341 -31.92 -15.31 -8.17
N ILE A 342 -30.86 -14.51 -8.05
CA ILE A 342 -30.90 -13.07 -7.77
C ILE A 342 -30.14 -12.31 -8.85
N LEU A 343 -30.57 -11.08 -9.12
CA LEU A 343 -29.90 -10.12 -9.98
C LEU A 343 -29.33 -9.00 -9.13
N LEU A 344 -28.04 -8.75 -9.27
CA LEU A 344 -27.33 -7.69 -8.61
C LEU A 344 -27.09 -6.55 -9.59
N SER A 345 -27.28 -5.30 -9.14
CA SER A 345 -26.96 -4.12 -9.94
C SER A 345 -26.34 -3.03 -9.08
N TRP A 346 -25.47 -2.23 -9.69
CA TRP A 346 -24.75 -1.12 -9.06
C TRP A 346 -24.35 -0.11 -10.14
N SER A 347 -24.06 1.12 -9.73
CA SER A 347 -23.48 2.15 -10.59
C SER A 347 -21.95 2.16 -10.50
N GLU A 348 -21.30 2.54 -11.59
CA GLU A 348 -19.86 2.78 -11.59
C GLU A 348 -19.45 3.89 -10.63
N LEU A 349 -18.19 3.85 -10.17
CA LEU A 349 -17.65 4.89 -9.30
C LEU A 349 -17.41 6.20 -10.09
N PRO A 350 -17.64 7.36 -9.48
CA PRO A 350 -17.15 8.65 -9.99
C PRO A 350 -15.63 8.63 -10.17
N LEU A 351 -15.12 9.36 -11.18
CA LEU A 351 -13.67 9.42 -11.46
C LEU A 351 -12.80 9.70 -10.22
N PRO A 352 -13.15 10.63 -9.31
CA PRO A 352 -12.34 10.93 -8.12
C PRO A 352 -12.22 9.80 -7.09
N GLU A 353 -13.09 8.79 -7.19
CA GLU A 353 -13.16 7.71 -6.21
C GLU A 353 -12.55 6.40 -6.75
N ARG A 354 -12.25 6.35 -8.05
CA ARG A 354 -11.70 5.16 -8.71
C ARG A 354 -10.26 4.89 -8.31
N ASN A 355 -9.46 5.95 -8.10
CA ASN A 355 -8.03 5.89 -7.79
C ASN A 355 -7.19 5.04 -8.78
N GLY A 356 -7.69 4.80 -9.99
CA GLY A 356 -7.09 3.87 -10.95
C GLY A 356 -8.06 3.44 -12.04
N VAL A 357 -7.65 2.45 -12.84
CA VAL A 357 -8.52 1.81 -13.83
C VAL A 357 -9.27 0.68 -13.15
N VAL A 358 -10.60 0.81 -13.08
CA VAL A 358 -11.47 -0.26 -12.56
C VAL A 358 -11.44 -1.44 -13.53
N GLN A 359 -10.88 -2.57 -13.10
CA GLN A 359 -10.79 -3.80 -13.90
C GLN A 359 -12.04 -4.68 -13.77
N GLY A 360 -12.78 -4.51 -12.69
CA GLY A 360 -14.01 -5.25 -12.41
C GLY A 360 -14.48 -5.04 -10.98
N TYR A 361 -15.33 -5.96 -10.53
CA TYR A 361 -16.01 -5.93 -9.25
C TYR A 361 -15.91 -7.30 -8.59
N THR A 362 -15.69 -7.31 -7.28
CA THR A 362 -15.81 -8.49 -6.43
C THR A 362 -17.08 -8.43 -5.62
N ILE A 363 -17.81 -9.53 -5.55
CA ILE A 363 -19.12 -9.65 -4.91
C ILE A 363 -19.02 -10.72 -3.85
N GLY A 364 -19.22 -10.35 -2.58
CA GLY A 364 -19.35 -11.31 -1.50
C GLY A 364 -20.81 -11.68 -1.30
N LEU A 365 -21.17 -12.95 -1.45
CA LEU A 365 -22.51 -13.48 -1.16
C LEU A 365 -22.46 -14.39 0.06
N THR A 366 -23.20 -14.03 1.11
CA THR A 366 -23.33 -14.80 2.34
C THR A 366 -24.71 -15.46 2.40
N ASN A 367 -24.76 -16.77 2.61
CA ASN A 367 -26.00 -17.43 3.02
C ASN A 367 -26.16 -17.30 4.54
N VAL A 368 -27.24 -16.69 5.01
CA VAL A 368 -27.43 -16.34 6.43
C VAL A 368 -27.55 -17.58 7.32
N ARG A 369 -28.03 -18.72 6.80
CA ARG A 369 -28.17 -19.95 7.59
C ARG A 369 -26.82 -20.61 7.88
N ASN A 370 -25.93 -20.67 6.90
CA ASN A 370 -24.64 -21.35 7.03
C ASN A 370 -23.47 -20.40 7.35
N GLY A 371 -23.67 -19.08 7.23
CA GLY A 371 -22.66 -18.06 7.47
C GLY A 371 -21.47 -18.11 6.49
N ARG A 372 -21.59 -18.83 5.37
CA ARG A 372 -20.49 -19.01 4.40
C ARG A 372 -20.54 -17.91 3.35
N ASP A 373 -19.46 -17.14 3.27
CA ASP A 373 -19.21 -16.20 2.18
C ASP A 373 -18.71 -16.96 0.94
N THR A 374 -19.30 -16.64 -0.21
CA THR A 374 -18.84 -17.08 -1.54
C THR A 374 -18.56 -15.84 -2.37
N ASP A 375 -17.33 -15.75 -2.88
CA ASP A 375 -16.91 -14.60 -3.68
C ASP A 375 -17.13 -14.85 -5.17
N TYR A 376 -17.69 -13.86 -5.85
CA TYR A 376 -17.88 -13.82 -7.29
C TYR A 376 -17.12 -12.63 -7.88
N SER A 377 -16.73 -12.74 -9.15
CA SER A 377 -16.11 -11.64 -9.90
C SER A 377 -16.92 -11.29 -11.12
N ALA A 378 -17.14 -10.00 -11.34
CA ALA A 378 -17.88 -9.46 -12.48
C ALA A 378 -17.07 -8.35 -13.15
N VAL A 379 -17.06 -8.29 -14.48
CA VAL A 379 -16.40 -7.20 -15.21
C VAL A 379 -17.22 -5.91 -15.11
N SER A 380 -18.54 -6.03 -15.15
CA SER A 380 -19.51 -4.94 -15.02
C SER A 380 -20.83 -5.45 -14.43
N GLY A 381 -21.68 -4.53 -13.99
CA GLY A 381 -23.07 -4.83 -13.60
C GLY A 381 -24.04 -4.62 -14.77
N PRO A 382 -25.26 -5.20 -14.72
CA PRO A 382 -25.76 -6.10 -13.66
C PRO A 382 -25.19 -7.53 -13.76
N TYR A 383 -25.23 -8.28 -12.65
CA TYR A 383 -24.69 -9.65 -12.55
C TYR A 383 -25.71 -10.59 -11.90
N SER A 384 -25.98 -11.74 -12.53
CA SER A 384 -26.93 -12.73 -12.01
C SER A 384 -26.21 -13.87 -11.28
N ILE A 385 -26.70 -14.21 -10.09
CA ILE A 385 -26.26 -15.37 -9.34
C ILE A 385 -27.38 -16.41 -9.38
N VAL A 386 -27.05 -17.63 -9.80
CA VAL A 386 -27.97 -18.75 -9.99
C VAL A 386 -27.60 -19.92 -9.08
N ASN A 387 -28.43 -20.98 -9.08
CA ASN A 387 -28.25 -22.18 -8.25
C ASN A 387 -28.24 -21.87 -6.73
N LEU A 388 -29.06 -20.91 -6.32
CA LEU A 388 -29.30 -20.60 -4.92
C LEU A 388 -30.41 -21.48 -4.35
N HIS A 389 -30.40 -21.65 -3.04
CA HIS A 389 -31.37 -22.48 -2.35
C HIS A 389 -32.68 -21.70 -2.11
N PRO A 390 -33.86 -22.21 -2.51
CA PRO A 390 -35.14 -21.59 -2.21
C PRO A 390 -35.38 -21.40 -0.72
N ASP A 391 -36.23 -20.44 -0.36
CA ASP A 391 -36.56 -20.06 1.04
C ASP A 391 -35.38 -19.55 1.89
N PHE A 392 -34.17 -19.48 1.34
CA PHE A 392 -33.01 -19.04 2.09
C PHE A 392 -32.81 -17.53 1.97
N THR A 393 -32.26 -16.97 3.03
CA THR A 393 -31.89 -15.56 3.11
C THR A 393 -30.43 -15.38 2.73
N TYR A 394 -30.19 -14.48 1.78
CA TYR A 394 -28.87 -14.15 1.28
C TYR A 394 -28.55 -12.69 1.57
N ARG A 395 -27.31 -12.43 1.95
CA ARG A 395 -26.72 -11.08 2.04
C ARG A 395 -25.68 -10.94 0.96
N ALA A 396 -25.66 -9.83 0.24
CA ALA A 396 -24.55 -9.54 -0.67
C ALA A 396 -23.97 -8.15 -0.45
N LYS A 397 -22.72 -8.01 -0.84
CA LYS A 397 -21.92 -6.78 -0.82
C LYS A 397 -21.04 -6.76 -2.07
N VAL A 398 -20.75 -5.58 -2.62
CA VAL A 398 -19.90 -5.44 -3.82
C VAL A 398 -18.79 -4.41 -3.59
N ALA A 399 -17.61 -4.66 -4.13
CA ALA A 399 -16.48 -3.73 -4.15
C ALA A 399 -15.90 -3.62 -5.55
N ALA A 400 -15.44 -2.43 -5.95
CA ALA A 400 -14.69 -2.25 -7.18
C ALA A 400 -13.23 -2.65 -7.00
N VAL A 401 -12.59 -3.11 -8.08
CA VAL A 401 -11.22 -3.65 -8.07
C VAL A 401 -10.36 -2.93 -9.11
N THR A 402 -9.20 -2.43 -8.70
CA THR A 402 -8.13 -1.93 -9.59
C THR A 402 -6.98 -2.94 -9.64
N VAL A 403 -5.92 -2.65 -10.40
CA VAL A 403 -4.68 -3.47 -10.43
C VAL A 403 -4.05 -3.65 -9.04
N VAL A 404 -4.29 -2.73 -8.11
CA VAL A 404 -3.75 -2.77 -6.75
C VAL A 404 -4.58 -3.66 -5.84
N GLY A 405 -5.91 -3.68 -6.02
CA GLY A 405 -6.80 -4.52 -5.23
C GLY A 405 -8.23 -4.00 -5.13
N ALA A 406 -9.00 -4.63 -4.25
CA ALA A 406 -10.39 -4.26 -3.97
C ALA A 406 -10.46 -3.03 -3.05
N GLY A 407 -11.34 -2.09 -3.41
CA GLY A 407 -11.75 -1.00 -2.52
C GLY A 407 -12.70 -1.48 -1.41
N PRO A 408 -13.35 -0.54 -0.69
CA PRO A 408 -14.32 -0.91 0.33
C PRO A 408 -15.57 -1.55 -0.28
N PHE A 409 -16.14 -2.51 0.45
CA PHE A 409 -17.43 -3.12 0.11
C PHE A 409 -18.60 -2.17 0.39
N SER A 410 -19.64 -2.28 -0.43
CA SER A 410 -20.93 -1.63 -0.21
C SER A 410 -21.56 -2.07 1.11
N SER A 411 -22.58 -1.34 1.56
CA SER A 411 -23.48 -1.86 2.58
C SER A 411 -24.09 -3.19 2.11
N GLN A 412 -24.25 -4.11 3.05
CA GLN A 412 -24.84 -5.41 2.77
C GLN A 412 -26.36 -5.27 2.62
N ILE A 413 -26.91 -5.88 1.57
CA ILE A 413 -28.36 -5.95 1.34
C ILE A 413 -28.79 -7.39 1.52
N GLU A 414 -29.93 -7.58 2.19
CA GLU A 414 -30.50 -8.88 2.50
C GLU A 414 -31.77 -9.12 1.68
N VAL A 415 -31.90 -10.32 1.11
CA VAL A 415 -33.12 -10.77 0.45
C VAL A 415 -33.42 -12.22 0.83
N ARG A 416 -34.70 -12.54 0.99
CA ARG A 416 -35.17 -13.93 1.13
C ARG A 416 -35.71 -14.40 -0.21
N LEU A 417 -35.23 -15.54 -0.68
CA LEU A 417 -35.75 -16.16 -1.89
C LEU A 417 -37.16 -16.73 -1.65
N PRO A 418 -38.05 -16.69 -2.65
CA PRO A 418 -39.34 -17.35 -2.59
C PRO A 418 -39.20 -18.85 -2.32
N GLU A 419 -40.23 -19.42 -1.71
CA GLU A 419 -40.35 -20.88 -1.58
C GLU A 419 -40.47 -21.55 -2.96
N ALA A 420 -40.16 -22.84 -3.03
CA ALA A 420 -40.42 -23.69 -4.17
C ALA A 420 -40.99 -25.03 -3.71
N ALA A 421 -41.42 -25.88 -4.65
CA ALA A 421 -41.77 -27.26 -4.33
C ALA A 421 -40.53 -28.00 -3.78
N PRO A 422 -40.70 -28.96 -2.86
CA PRO A 422 -39.59 -29.77 -2.37
C PRO A 422 -38.86 -30.44 -3.52
N SER A 423 -37.52 -30.42 -3.52
CA SER A 423 -36.69 -31.07 -4.54
C SER A 423 -36.43 -32.54 -4.25
N GLY A 424 -36.61 -32.97 -2.99
CA GLY A 424 -36.39 -34.34 -2.54
C GLY A 424 -37.65 -34.95 -1.92
N PRO A 425 -37.78 -36.29 -1.96
CA PRO A 425 -38.92 -36.99 -1.39
C PRO A 425 -38.82 -37.12 0.14
N PRO A 426 -39.92 -37.45 0.83
CA PRO A 426 -39.91 -37.88 2.23
C PRO A 426 -38.91 -39.02 2.50
N VAL A 427 -38.23 -38.99 3.65
CA VAL A 427 -37.25 -40.02 4.04
C VAL A 427 -37.90 -41.13 4.86
N HIS A 428 -37.25 -42.28 5.01
CA HIS A 428 -37.71 -43.40 5.87
C HIS A 428 -39.13 -43.92 5.59
N PHE A 429 -39.59 -43.86 4.34
CA PHE A 429 -40.91 -44.35 3.96
C PHE A 429 -41.02 -45.87 4.10
N SER A 430 -41.99 -46.34 4.90
CA SER A 430 -42.19 -47.75 5.22
C SER A 430 -43.62 -48.05 5.67
N VAL A 431 -43.97 -49.34 5.72
CA VAL A 431 -45.20 -49.82 6.36
C VAL A 431 -44.98 -49.85 7.87
N ASP A 432 -45.90 -49.26 8.63
CA ASP A 432 -45.88 -49.26 10.10
C ASP A 432 -46.68 -50.43 10.66
N GLU A 433 -47.95 -50.52 10.27
CA GLU A 433 -48.88 -51.58 10.68
C GLU A 433 -49.60 -52.14 9.45
N LEU A 434 -49.89 -53.43 9.49
CA LEU A 434 -50.50 -54.14 8.38
C LEU A 434 -51.55 -55.12 8.90
N SER A 435 -52.78 -54.96 8.41
CA SER A 435 -53.89 -55.89 8.65
C SER A 435 -54.49 -56.36 7.30
N PRO A 436 -55.35 -57.39 7.28
CA PRO A 436 -56.00 -57.83 6.05
C PRO A 436 -56.89 -56.75 5.40
N ARG A 437 -57.33 -55.73 6.17
CA ARG A 437 -58.27 -54.69 5.72
C ARG A 437 -57.82 -53.26 5.99
N SER A 438 -56.62 -53.08 6.52
CA SER A 438 -56.03 -51.75 6.73
C SER A 438 -54.52 -51.78 6.54
N VAL A 439 -53.98 -50.68 6.01
CA VAL A 439 -52.53 -50.46 5.86
C VAL A 439 -52.17 -49.12 6.49
N THR A 440 -51.24 -49.13 7.44
CA THR A 440 -50.67 -47.91 8.02
C THR A 440 -49.29 -47.66 7.45
N LEU A 441 -49.11 -46.49 6.85
CA LEU A 441 -47.86 -46.04 6.24
C LEU A 441 -47.24 -44.94 7.10
N LYS A 442 -45.90 -44.94 7.20
CA LYS A 442 -45.13 -43.90 7.91
C LYS A 442 -43.94 -43.41 7.10
N TRP A 443 -43.56 -42.15 7.30
CA TRP A 443 -42.38 -41.53 6.71
C TRP A 443 -41.83 -40.43 7.62
N GLY A 444 -40.67 -39.90 7.27
CA GLY A 444 -40.10 -38.68 7.82
C GLY A 444 -40.18 -37.51 6.83
N TYR A 445 -39.97 -36.29 7.32
CA TYR A 445 -39.89 -35.11 6.45
C TYR A 445 -38.71 -35.22 5.47
N PRO A 446 -38.79 -34.60 4.28
CA PRO A 446 -37.62 -34.45 3.41
C PRO A 446 -36.42 -33.85 4.16
N LEU A 447 -35.21 -34.16 3.68
CA LEU A 447 -33.97 -33.55 4.17
C LEU A 447 -34.09 -32.02 4.15
N GLU A 448 -33.49 -31.33 5.11
CA GLU A 448 -33.67 -29.87 5.22
C GLU A 448 -33.26 -29.10 3.96
N GLU A 449 -32.23 -29.60 3.26
CA GLU A 449 -31.72 -29.09 1.98
C GLU A 449 -32.64 -29.36 0.77
N ASP A 450 -33.68 -30.16 0.96
CA ASP A 450 -34.61 -30.54 -0.10
C ASP A 450 -36.02 -29.95 0.10
N ARG A 451 -36.28 -29.32 1.25
CA ARG A 451 -37.63 -28.83 1.58
C ARG A 451 -38.05 -27.64 0.74
N ASN A 452 -37.10 -26.78 0.37
CA ASN A 452 -37.31 -25.56 -0.43
C ASN A 452 -38.42 -24.61 0.09
N GLY A 453 -38.80 -24.72 1.36
CA GLY A 453 -39.91 -23.97 1.97
C GLY A 453 -40.45 -24.68 3.21
N VAL A 454 -41.55 -24.15 3.74
CA VAL A 454 -42.27 -24.80 4.86
C VAL A 454 -43.13 -25.93 4.30
N ILE A 455 -42.93 -27.15 4.79
CA ILE A 455 -43.74 -28.31 4.39
C ILE A 455 -45.17 -28.13 4.91
N SER A 456 -46.12 -28.00 3.99
CA SER A 456 -47.55 -27.84 4.28
C SER A 456 -48.24 -29.17 4.55
N GLY A 457 -47.75 -30.26 3.94
CA GLY A 457 -48.28 -31.60 4.13
C GLY A 457 -47.64 -32.62 3.17
N PHE A 458 -48.30 -33.76 3.03
CA PHE A 458 -47.89 -34.88 2.21
C PHE A 458 -49.03 -35.39 1.33
N ARG A 459 -48.67 -35.93 0.18
CA ARG A 459 -49.58 -36.54 -0.80
C ARG A 459 -49.21 -38.00 -0.98
N VAL A 460 -50.13 -38.89 -0.61
CA VAL A 460 -49.94 -40.34 -0.62
C VAL A 460 -50.72 -40.92 -1.78
N ARG A 461 -50.05 -41.71 -2.62
CA ARG A 461 -50.70 -42.51 -3.67
C ARG A 461 -50.65 -43.97 -3.30
N PHE A 462 -51.81 -44.60 -3.26
CA PHE A 462 -51.98 -46.00 -2.94
C PHE A 462 -52.71 -46.71 -4.08
N ILE A 463 -52.02 -47.63 -4.76
CA ILE A 463 -52.41 -48.16 -6.06
C ILE A 463 -52.61 -49.67 -5.96
N GLU A 464 -53.79 -50.16 -6.31
CA GLU A 464 -54.06 -51.60 -6.43
C GLU A 464 -53.39 -52.16 -7.70
N SER A 465 -52.56 -53.19 -7.56
CA SER A 465 -51.70 -53.68 -8.67
C SER A 465 -52.46 -54.19 -9.89
N ILE A 466 -53.70 -54.67 -9.73
CA ILE A 466 -54.46 -55.36 -10.79
C ILE A 466 -55.43 -54.40 -11.49
N SER A 467 -56.15 -53.60 -10.72
CA SER A 467 -57.13 -52.64 -11.25
C SER A 467 -56.48 -51.33 -11.70
N ASN A 468 -55.24 -51.06 -11.25
CA ASN A 468 -54.57 -49.76 -11.36
C ASN A 468 -55.42 -48.60 -10.82
N ASN A 469 -56.40 -48.91 -9.97
CA ASN A 469 -57.18 -47.92 -9.25
C ASN A 469 -56.28 -47.33 -8.15
N PHE A 470 -56.21 -46.01 -8.09
CA PHE A 470 -55.36 -45.32 -7.14
C PHE A 470 -56.17 -44.39 -6.25
N THR A 471 -55.87 -44.42 -4.96
CA THR A 471 -56.29 -43.42 -3.98
C THR A 471 -55.17 -42.38 -3.88
N ASP A 472 -55.53 -41.11 -4.02
CA ASP A 472 -54.61 -39.99 -3.88
C ASP A 472 -55.11 -39.13 -2.71
N LEU A 473 -54.34 -39.15 -1.62
CA LEU A 473 -54.75 -38.64 -0.31
C LEU A 473 -53.78 -37.55 0.14
N GLU A 474 -54.33 -36.43 0.59
CA GLU A 474 -53.56 -35.33 1.20
C GLU A 474 -53.63 -35.44 2.72
N VAL A 475 -52.49 -35.41 3.39
CA VAL A 475 -52.38 -35.53 4.85
C VAL A 475 -51.37 -34.54 5.42
N GLU A 476 -51.66 -33.97 6.58
CA GLU A 476 -50.74 -33.05 7.27
C GLU A 476 -49.65 -33.80 8.06
N ASN A 477 -50.01 -34.98 8.59
CA ASN A 477 -49.14 -35.79 9.44
C ASN A 477 -48.27 -36.74 8.62
N ALA A 478 -47.13 -37.16 9.19
CA ALA A 478 -46.19 -38.08 8.54
C ALA A 478 -46.59 -39.57 8.62
N THR A 479 -47.87 -39.84 8.85
CA THR A 479 -48.47 -41.18 8.99
C THR A 479 -49.90 -41.17 8.45
N ILE A 480 -50.33 -42.24 7.79
CA ILE A 480 -51.72 -42.43 7.34
C ILE A 480 -52.14 -43.88 7.51
N THR A 481 -53.38 -44.10 7.96
CA THR A 481 -54.03 -45.41 7.92
C THR A 481 -55.06 -45.41 6.79
N ILE A 482 -54.90 -46.35 5.86
CA ILE A 482 -55.82 -46.58 4.75
C ILE A 482 -56.69 -47.77 5.14
N GLU A 483 -57.98 -47.52 5.34
CA GLU A 483 -58.97 -48.54 5.71
C GLU A 483 -59.67 -49.13 4.46
N GLU A 484 -60.42 -50.20 4.66
CA GLU A 484 -61.21 -50.88 3.62
C GLU A 484 -60.39 -51.40 2.42
N VAL A 485 -59.12 -51.78 2.64
CA VAL A 485 -58.32 -52.46 1.61
C VAL A 485 -58.73 -53.92 1.45
N LYS A 486 -58.50 -54.48 0.26
CA LYS A 486 -58.81 -55.89 -0.02
C LYS A 486 -57.75 -56.80 0.60
N PRO A 487 -58.14 -57.90 1.23
CA PRO A 487 -57.21 -58.94 1.68
C PRO A 487 -56.45 -59.59 0.53
N PHE A 488 -55.27 -60.16 0.83
CA PHE A 488 -54.39 -60.85 -0.13
C PHE A 488 -54.22 -60.14 -1.47
N THR A 489 -54.13 -58.81 -1.43
CA THR A 489 -54.06 -57.97 -2.63
C THR A 489 -52.76 -57.19 -2.60
N LEU A 490 -52.06 -57.17 -3.74
CA LEU A 490 -50.82 -56.41 -3.90
C LEU A 490 -51.14 -54.94 -4.19
N TYR A 491 -50.61 -54.06 -3.36
CA TYR A 491 -50.66 -52.61 -3.51
C TYR A 491 -49.26 -52.02 -3.71
N TYR A 492 -49.21 -50.90 -4.41
CA TYR A 492 -48.04 -50.03 -4.48
C TYR A 492 -48.34 -48.72 -3.76
N ALA A 493 -47.42 -48.29 -2.90
CA ALA A 493 -47.54 -47.02 -2.19
C ALA A 493 -46.36 -46.11 -2.52
N GLU A 494 -46.62 -44.81 -2.69
CA GLU A 494 -45.62 -43.76 -2.83
C GLU A 494 -46.11 -42.49 -2.13
N VAL A 495 -45.20 -41.66 -1.63
CA VAL A 495 -45.53 -40.42 -0.92
C VAL A 495 -44.65 -39.27 -1.39
N ALA A 496 -45.22 -38.09 -1.55
CA ALA A 496 -44.51 -36.85 -1.83
C ALA A 496 -44.82 -35.81 -0.74
N ALA A 497 -43.89 -34.91 -0.45
CA ALA A 497 -44.15 -33.73 0.37
C ALA A 497 -44.56 -32.55 -0.53
N PHE A 498 -45.30 -31.58 0.00
CA PHE A 498 -45.62 -30.35 -0.73
C PHE A 498 -45.47 -29.11 0.15
N THR A 499 -45.14 -27.99 -0.50
CA THR A 499 -45.19 -26.63 0.07
C THR A 499 -46.38 -25.88 -0.50
N MET A 500 -46.59 -24.64 -0.09
CA MET A 500 -47.61 -23.75 -0.67
C MET A 500 -47.45 -23.52 -2.19
N VAL A 501 -46.28 -23.82 -2.75
CA VAL A 501 -45.96 -23.63 -4.16
C VAL A 501 -46.27 -24.87 -5.00
N GLY A 502 -46.03 -26.07 -4.46
CA GLY A 502 -46.27 -27.31 -5.21
C GLY A 502 -45.74 -28.58 -4.56
N ILE A 503 -45.99 -29.69 -5.26
CA ILE A 503 -45.68 -31.05 -4.81
C ILE A 503 -44.27 -31.43 -5.30
N GLY A 504 -43.47 -31.98 -4.40
CA GLY A 504 -42.14 -32.49 -4.70
C GLY A 504 -42.17 -33.87 -5.34
N PRO A 505 -41.00 -34.50 -5.55
CA PRO A 505 -40.95 -35.86 -6.08
C PRO A 505 -41.52 -36.87 -5.10
N TYR A 506 -42.15 -37.91 -5.64
CA TYR A 506 -42.60 -39.07 -4.87
C TYR A 506 -41.42 -39.95 -4.48
N THR A 507 -41.54 -40.65 -3.34
CA THR A 507 -40.63 -41.72 -2.93
C THR A 507 -40.58 -42.84 -3.96
N ALA A 508 -39.55 -43.69 -3.87
CA ALA A 508 -39.58 -44.97 -4.57
C ALA A 508 -40.79 -45.79 -4.09
N ARG A 509 -41.56 -46.32 -5.06
CA ARG A 509 -42.74 -47.13 -4.76
C ARG A 509 -42.38 -48.34 -3.90
N ILE A 510 -43.10 -48.54 -2.81
CA ILE A 510 -42.99 -49.75 -1.99
C ILE A 510 -44.10 -50.73 -2.35
N ARG A 511 -43.84 -52.02 -2.11
CA ARG A 511 -44.81 -53.10 -2.33
C ARG A 511 -45.45 -53.47 -1.01
N VAL A 512 -46.77 -53.52 -0.98
CA VAL A 512 -47.55 -53.90 0.20
C VAL A 512 -48.49 -55.02 -0.20
N LEU A 513 -48.22 -56.24 0.25
CA LEU A 513 -49.16 -57.36 0.11
C LEU A 513 -49.96 -57.45 1.41
N THR A 514 -51.28 -57.23 1.34
CA THR A 514 -52.13 -57.40 2.52
C THR A 514 -52.14 -58.88 2.93
N PRO A 515 -52.16 -59.17 4.24
CA PRO A 515 -52.31 -60.53 4.74
C PRO A 515 -53.59 -61.18 4.20
N GLU A 516 -53.59 -62.51 4.18
CA GLU A 516 -54.78 -63.28 3.88
C GLU A 516 -55.86 -63.02 4.93
N ASP A 517 -57.12 -63.02 4.48
CA ASP A 517 -58.31 -63.01 5.34
C ASP A 517 -59.17 -64.21 4.98
N VAL A 518 -60.21 -64.43 5.76
CA VAL A 518 -61.22 -65.43 5.42
C VAL A 518 -61.87 -65.17 4.05
N PRO A 519 -62.14 -66.21 3.24
CA PRO A 519 -62.86 -66.07 1.98
C PRO A 519 -64.24 -65.47 2.20
N SER A 520 -64.75 -64.78 1.19
CA SER A 520 -66.14 -64.33 1.18
C SER A 520 -67.09 -65.52 1.35
N PRO A 521 -68.24 -65.32 2.03
CA PRO A 521 -69.36 -66.25 2.03
C PRO A 521 -69.68 -66.80 0.63
N VAL A 522 -69.73 -68.12 0.46
CA VAL A 522 -70.22 -68.72 -0.80
C VAL A 522 -71.74 -68.56 -0.87
N SER A 523 -72.21 -67.88 -1.91
CA SER A 523 -73.64 -67.65 -2.14
C SER A 523 -74.39 -68.96 -2.38
N MET A 524 -75.67 -69.03 -2.01
CA MET A 524 -76.52 -70.21 -2.27
C MET A 524 -76.58 -70.58 -3.76
N THR A 525 -76.36 -69.63 -4.67
CA THR A 525 -76.31 -69.87 -6.12
C THR A 525 -75.03 -70.54 -6.60
N MET A 526 -74.03 -70.64 -5.73
CA MET A 526 -72.73 -71.24 -6.02
C MET A 526 -72.57 -72.64 -5.44
N LEU A 527 -73.58 -73.14 -4.72
CA LEU A 527 -73.64 -74.50 -4.17
C LEU A 527 -74.84 -75.21 -4.80
N GLU A 528 -74.59 -76.26 -5.58
CA GLU A 528 -75.62 -77.03 -6.25
C GLU A 528 -75.61 -78.47 -5.74
N ALA A 529 -76.80 -79.01 -5.48
CA ALA A 529 -76.99 -80.37 -5.01
C ALA A 529 -77.64 -81.19 -6.13
N ILE A 530 -76.88 -82.05 -6.78
CA ILE A 530 -77.35 -82.87 -7.89
C ILE A 530 -77.64 -84.27 -7.37
N GLN A 531 -78.90 -84.70 -7.49
CA GLN A 531 -79.30 -86.04 -7.09
C GLN A 531 -78.80 -87.06 -8.13
N GLY A 532 -77.98 -88.01 -7.68
CA GLY A 532 -77.48 -89.10 -8.52
C GLY A 532 -78.30 -90.38 -8.35
N SER A 533 -78.67 -90.73 -7.11
CA SER A 533 -79.47 -91.91 -6.77
C SER A 533 -80.34 -91.65 -5.53
N PRO A 534 -81.26 -92.56 -5.14
CA PRO A 534 -82.11 -92.41 -3.95
C PRO A 534 -81.34 -92.33 -2.62
N THR A 535 -80.05 -92.67 -2.61
CA THR A 535 -79.18 -92.68 -1.42
C THR A 535 -77.88 -91.89 -1.65
N GLN A 536 -77.76 -91.18 -2.78
CA GLN A 536 -76.53 -90.48 -3.17
C GLN A 536 -76.82 -89.09 -3.75
N LEU A 537 -76.15 -88.10 -3.19
CA LEU A 537 -76.20 -86.71 -3.61
C LEU A 537 -74.80 -86.23 -3.99
N THR A 538 -74.64 -85.57 -5.13
CA THR A 538 -73.37 -84.92 -5.50
C THR A 538 -73.49 -83.43 -5.23
N VAL A 539 -72.66 -82.91 -4.34
CA VAL A 539 -72.57 -81.46 -4.07
C VAL A 539 -71.55 -80.88 -5.04
N GLN A 540 -71.94 -79.89 -5.83
CA GLN A 540 -71.05 -79.09 -6.67
C GLN A 540 -70.91 -77.68 -6.12
N TRP A 541 -69.73 -77.10 -6.25
CA TRP A 541 -69.49 -75.71 -5.85
C TRP A 541 -68.65 -74.94 -6.86
N ARG A 542 -68.80 -73.63 -6.84
CA ARG A 542 -67.88 -72.69 -7.49
C ARG A 542 -66.95 -72.05 -6.46
N PRO A 543 -65.74 -71.61 -6.85
CA PRO A 543 -64.88 -70.83 -5.97
C PRO A 543 -65.60 -69.58 -5.42
N PRO A 544 -65.27 -69.12 -4.20
CA PRO A 544 -65.83 -67.89 -3.64
C PRO A 544 -65.53 -66.69 -4.53
N GLU A 545 -66.43 -65.69 -4.54
CA GLU A 545 -66.27 -64.47 -5.33
C GLU A 545 -65.00 -63.70 -4.93
N GLU A 546 -64.72 -63.62 -3.63
CA GLU A 546 -63.50 -63.02 -3.09
C GLU A 546 -62.76 -64.07 -2.24
N PRO A 547 -61.75 -64.76 -2.80
CA PRO A 547 -61.02 -65.80 -2.09
C PRO A 547 -60.17 -65.28 -0.91
N ASN A 548 -59.80 -63.99 -0.92
CA ASN A 548 -59.07 -63.30 0.16
C ASN A 548 -57.75 -63.97 0.62
N GLY A 549 -57.20 -64.89 -0.18
CA GLY A 549 -56.00 -65.67 0.11
C GLY A 549 -55.79 -66.81 -0.89
N GLU A 550 -54.69 -67.56 -0.74
CA GLU A 550 -54.56 -68.83 -1.45
C GLU A 550 -55.47 -69.87 -0.78
N LEU A 551 -56.45 -70.38 -1.55
CA LEU A 551 -57.32 -71.46 -1.09
C LEU A 551 -56.50 -72.76 -0.97
N LEU A 552 -56.46 -73.35 0.22
CA LEU A 552 -55.65 -74.54 0.48
C LEU A 552 -56.40 -75.84 0.20
N ALA A 553 -57.71 -75.86 0.48
CA ALA A 553 -58.59 -77.00 0.29
C ALA A 553 -60.07 -76.59 0.36
N TYR A 554 -60.95 -77.52 0.02
CA TYR A 554 -62.39 -77.44 0.29
C TYR A 554 -62.79 -78.47 1.35
N SER A 555 -63.66 -78.10 2.29
CA SER A 555 -64.29 -79.05 3.23
C SER A 555 -65.80 -78.93 3.12
N VAL A 556 -66.48 -80.03 2.78
CA VAL A 556 -67.93 -80.04 2.59
C VAL A 556 -68.56 -81.00 3.58
N TYR A 557 -69.50 -80.48 4.37
CA TYR A 557 -70.26 -81.23 5.36
C TYR A 557 -71.71 -81.34 4.88
N CYS A 558 -72.25 -82.55 4.91
CA CYS A 558 -73.70 -82.78 4.87
C CYS A 558 -74.11 -83.28 6.24
N ARG A 559 -75.01 -82.57 6.92
CA ARG A 559 -75.47 -82.95 8.25
C ARG A 559 -76.98 -83.13 8.26
N GLU A 560 -77.42 -84.15 8.99
CA GLU A 560 -78.81 -84.29 9.40
C GLU A 560 -79.10 -83.32 10.56
N SER A 561 -80.36 -82.88 10.70
CA SER A 561 -80.79 -81.81 11.62
C SER A 561 -80.34 -81.95 13.08
N THR A 562 -79.85 -83.12 13.55
CA THR A 562 -79.46 -83.31 14.96
C THR A 562 -78.18 -84.14 15.26
N GLN A 563 -77.38 -84.63 14.30
CA GLN A 563 -76.14 -85.40 14.58
C GLN A 563 -74.99 -85.21 13.56
N GLN A 564 -73.83 -85.84 13.83
CA GLN A 564 -72.51 -85.76 13.16
C GLN A 564 -72.55 -85.85 11.61
N PRO A 565 -71.55 -85.27 10.90
CA PRO A 565 -71.55 -85.17 9.44
C PRO A 565 -71.57 -86.55 8.75
N LEU A 566 -72.39 -86.70 7.70
CA LEU A 566 -72.66 -87.95 6.98
C LEU A 566 -71.81 -88.17 5.71
N CYS A 567 -71.04 -87.18 5.23
CA CYS A 567 -70.16 -87.42 4.08
C CYS A 567 -68.75 -87.79 4.54
N ASP A 568 -68.17 -88.82 3.93
CA ASP A 568 -66.76 -89.21 4.07
C ASP A 568 -65.80 -88.28 3.27
N CYS A 569 -66.22 -87.03 3.03
CA CYS A 569 -65.39 -85.97 2.47
C CYS A 569 -64.59 -85.24 3.58
N ASP A 570 -64.32 -85.93 4.70
CA ASP A 570 -63.76 -85.36 5.95
C ASP A 570 -62.25 -85.05 5.84
N SER A 571 -61.61 -85.47 4.74
CA SER A 571 -60.27 -85.02 4.38
C SER A 571 -60.34 -83.85 3.40
N SER A 572 -59.75 -82.71 3.77
CA SER A 572 -59.44 -81.56 2.91
C SER A 572 -59.38 -81.90 1.41
N ILE A 573 -60.44 -81.57 0.67
CA ILE A 573 -60.57 -81.83 -0.76
C ILE A 573 -59.61 -80.89 -1.49
N SER A 574 -58.89 -81.40 -2.51
CA SER A 574 -57.99 -80.57 -3.32
C SER A 574 -58.72 -79.36 -3.92
N VAL A 575 -58.03 -78.20 -3.96
CA VAL A 575 -58.49 -76.92 -4.54
C VAL A 575 -58.94 -77.01 -6.01
N ASN A 576 -58.56 -78.08 -6.72
CA ASN A 576 -58.97 -78.30 -8.11
C ASN A 576 -60.29 -79.06 -8.24
N SER A 577 -60.88 -79.51 -7.12
CA SER A 577 -62.12 -80.28 -7.12
C SER A 577 -63.31 -79.34 -6.96
N THR A 578 -64.32 -79.51 -7.81
CA THR A 578 -65.54 -78.69 -7.81
C THR A 578 -66.79 -79.50 -7.43
N SER A 579 -66.62 -80.76 -6.99
CA SER A 579 -67.72 -81.62 -6.59
C SER A 579 -67.29 -82.69 -5.57
N CYS A 580 -68.17 -83.06 -4.63
CA CYS A 580 -68.00 -84.21 -3.74
C CYS A 580 -69.29 -85.06 -3.71
N PRO A 581 -69.20 -86.39 -3.89
CA PRO A 581 -70.33 -87.28 -3.66
C PRO A 581 -70.53 -87.52 -2.17
N CYS A 582 -71.76 -87.35 -1.71
CA CYS A 582 -72.26 -87.76 -0.39
C CYS A 582 -73.12 -89.02 -0.56
N GLY A 583 -72.64 -90.15 -0.04
CA GLY A 583 -73.32 -91.44 -0.06
C GLY A 583 -73.99 -91.76 1.28
N ASP A 584 -74.70 -92.90 1.33
CA ASP A 584 -75.37 -93.44 2.53
C ASP A 584 -76.41 -92.52 3.16
N LEU A 585 -77.12 -91.76 2.31
CA LEU A 585 -78.21 -90.89 2.74
C LEU A 585 -79.52 -91.69 2.91
N GLU A 586 -80.28 -91.38 3.96
CA GLU A 586 -81.61 -91.92 4.19
C GLU A 586 -82.63 -91.22 3.28
N GLN A 587 -83.55 -92.03 2.74
CA GLN A 587 -84.66 -91.52 1.92
C GLN A 587 -85.60 -90.66 2.78
N ASP A 588 -86.15 -89.61 2.17
CA ASP A 588 -87.09 -88.65 2.79
C ASP A 588 -86.54 -87.81 3.95
N THR A 589 -85.21 -87.80 4.16
CA THR A 589 -84.55 -87.00 5.20
C THR A 589 -84.04 -85.65 4.66
N SER A 590 -84.24 -84.58 5.42
CA SER A 590 -83.75 -83.24 5.07
C SER A 590 -82.32 -83.04 5.57
N TYR A 591 -81.40 -82.79 4.65
CA TYR A 591 -80.00 -82.54 4.95
C TYR A 591 -79.65 -81.05 4.79
N TYR A 592 -78.72 -80.60 5.64
CA TYR A 592 -78.08 -79.30 5.55
C TYR A 592 -76.69 -79.46 4.98
N LEU A 593 -76.44 -78.79 3.85
CA LEU A 593 -75.10 -78.68 3.27
C LEU A 593 -74.38 -77.46 3.83
N GLN A 594 -73.14 -77.64 4.27
CA GLN A 594 -72.23 -76.60 4.72
C GLN A 594 -70.88 -76.79 4.03
N ALA A 595 -70.39 -75.77 3.34
CA ALA A 595 -69.03 -75.77 2.79
C ALA A 595 -68.15 -74.80 3.60
N VAL A 596 -66.93 -75.24 3.93
CA VAL A 596 -65.92 -74.46 4.64
C VAL A 596 -64.67 -74.39 3.78
N PHE A 597 -64.11 -73.18 3.70
CA PHE A 597 -62.99 -72.84 2.83
C PHE A 597 -61.79 -72.44 3.71
N PRO A 598 -60.92 -73.38 4.09
CA PRO A 598 -59.69 -73.03 4.79
C PRO A 598 -58.75 -72.23 3.88
N VAL A 599 -58.40 -71.03 4.33
CA VAL A 599 -57.29 -70.23 3.81
C VAL A 599 -56.09 -70.43 4.74
N GLY A 600 -54.88 -70.10 4.29
CA GLY A 600 -53.62 -70.29 5.03
C GLY A 600 -53.52 -69.61 6.39
N VAL A 601 -54.57 -68.93 6.86
CA VAL A 601 -54.68 -68.36 8.20
C VAL A 601 -55.01 -69.47 9.23
N PRO A 602 -54.09 -69.81 10.16
CA PRO A 602 -54.38 -70.81 11.18
C PRO A 602 -55.50 -70.32 12.11
N HIS A 603 -56.52 -71.17 12.31
CA HIS A 603 -57.60 -71.05 13.30
C HIS A 603 -58.87 -70.26 12.95
N VAL A 604 -59.13 -69.87 11.70
CA VAL A 604 -60.43 -69.29 11.33
C VAL A 604 -61.28 -70.27 10.53
N LYS A 605 -62.33 -70.82 11.15
CA LYS A 605 -63.37 -71.61 10.47
C LYS A 605 -64.53 -70.70 10.11
N VAL A 606 -64.65 -70.36 8.83
CA VAL A 606 -65.79 -69.60 8.30
C VAL A 606 -67.01 -70.53 8.22
N ILE A 607 -68.11 -70.13 8.85
CA ILE A 607 -69.40 -70.81 8.75
C ILE A 607 -70.22 -70.08 7.69
N VAL A 608 -70.34 -70.63 6.48
CA VAL A 608 -71.28 -70.07 5.49
C VAL A 608 -71.94 -71.13 4.63
N GLY A 609 -73.27 -71.01 4.54
CA GLY A 609 -74.16 -71.65 3.58
C GLY A 609 -74.98 -72.74 4.24
N PHE A 610 -76.30 -72.55 4.31
CA PHE A 610 -77.26 -73.61 4.62
C PHE A 610 -78.17 -73.75 3.42
N LEU A 611 -78.01 -74.82 2.65
CA LEU A 611 -79.04 -75.24 1.71
C LEU A 611 -79.91 -76.28 2.45
N ALA A 612 -81.16 -75.94 2.73
CA ALA A 612 -82.14 -76.92 3.23
C ALA A 612 -82.79 -77.57 2.00
N ILE A 613 -82.47 -78.83 1.74
CA ILE A 613 -83.15 -79.60 0.69
C ILE A 613 -84.46 -80.10 1.31
N HIS A 614 -85.59 -79.50 0.91
CA HIS A 614 -86.91 -80.03 1.25
C HIS A 614 -87.37 -80.97 0.14
N GLN A 615 -87.45 -82.25 0.48
CA GLN A 615 -88.06 -83.36 -0.28
C GLN A 615 -87.30 -83.84 -1.54
N LEU A 616 -86.74 -85.06 -1.45
CA LEU A 616 -86.48 -85.92 -2.60
C LEU A 616 -87.84 -86.52 -3.04
N TYR A 617 -88.31 -86.24 -4.25
CA TYR A 617 -89.47 -86.95 -4.82
C TYR A 617 -89.00 -88.16 -5.65
N LEU A 618 -89.57 -89.33 -5.35
CA LEU A 618 -89.49 -90.52 -6.19
C LEU A 618 -90.23 -90.28 -7.51
N LEU A 619 -89.49 -90.15 -8.61
CA LEU A 619 -90.03 -90.39 -9.95
C LEU A 619 -90.07 -91.91 -10.18
N HIS A 620 -91.27 -92.48 -10.22
CA HIS A 620 -91.50 -93.83 -10.72
C HIS A 620 -92.34 -93.77 -11.99
N ASP A 621 -91.80 -94.31 -13.09
CA ASP A 621 -92.47 -94.46 -14.39
C ASP A 621 -93.80 -95.22 -14.28
N GLY A 622 -94.84 -94.66 -14.93
CA GLY A 622 -96.19 -95.22 -15.05
C GLY A 622 -97.19 -94.18 -15.50
#